data_AF-A0A968C6Q8-F1
#
_entry.id   AF-A0A968C6Q8-F1
#
_cell.length_a   1.000
_cell.length_b   1.000
_cell.length_c   1.000
_cell.angle_alpha   90.00
_cell.angle_beta   90.00
_cell.angle_gamma   90.00
#
_symmetry.space_group_name_H-M   'P 1'
#
loop_
_entity.id
_entity.type
_entity.pdbx_description
1 polymer ?
#
loop_
_entity_poly.entity_id
_entity_poly.type
_entity_poly.pdbx_seq_one_letter_code
_entity_poly.pdbx_strand_id
1 'polypeptide(L)'
;MIDEKTRAEVGELAVKAVQAAGYVNAGTVEFLRGDDGSFYFMEVNARLQVEHPVTEEVTGIDLVKAMIRVAAGEKLPWKQDDIERRGHSIECRI
;
A
#
# COMPACT_ATOMS: atom_id res chain seq x y z
N MET A 1 -14.18 8.84 -2.87
CA MET A 1 -13.40 7.69 -3.36
C MET A 1 -12.80 8.04 -4.71
N ILE A 2 -11.61 7.52 -5.02
CA ILE A 2 -11.00 7.63 -6.36
C ILE A 2 -11.48 6.48 -7.25
N ASP A 3 -11.59 6.72 -8.55
CA ASP A 3 -11.89 5.67 -9.53
C ASP A 3 -10.70 4.71 -9.73
N GLU A 4 -10.92 3.64 -10.49
CA GLU A 4 -9.91 2.60 -10.68
C GLU A 4 -8.73 3.06 -11.52
N LYS A 5 -8.96 3.98 -12.46
CA LYS A 5 -7.91 4.54 -13.32
C LYS A 5 -6.93 5.36 -12.50
N THR A 6 -7.43 6.34 -11.75
CA THR A 6 -6.61 7.17 -10.86
C THR A 6 -5.88 6.31 -9.82
N ARG A 7 -6.51 5.27 -9.31
CA ARG A 7 -5.87 4.37 -8.36
C ARG A 7 -4.70 3.60 -8.96
N ALA A 8 -4.85 3.08 -10.18
CA ALA A 8 -3.77 2.42 -10.89
C ALA A 8 -2.60 3.39 -11.12
N GLU A 9 -2.88 4.62 -11.54
CA GLU A 9 -1.87 5.66 -11.74
C GLU A 9 -1.09 5.97 -10.44
N VAL A 10 -1.77 6.16 -9.31
CA VAL A 10 -1.13 6.40 -8.02
C VAL A 10 -0.33 5.18 -7.54
N GLY A 11 -0.87 3.97 -7.75
CA GLY A 11 -0.18 2.72 -7.43
C GLY A 11 1.13 2.56 -8.21
N GLU A 12 1.12 2.84 -9.51
CA GLU A 12 2.32 2.81 -10.34
C GLU A 12 3.38 3.82 -9.88
N LEU A 13 2.96 5.03 -9.49
CA LEU A 13 3.88 6.04 -8.94
C LEU A 13 4.52 5.56 -7.64
N ALA A 14 3.73 4.96 -6.73
CA ALA A 14 4.22 4.38 -5.50
C ALA A 14 5.24 3.26 -5.76
N VAL A 15 4.93 2.34 -6.68
CA VAL A 15 5.83 1.24 -7.08
C VAL A 15 7.14 1.77 -7.64
N LYS A 16 7.09 2.78 -8.54
CA LYS A 16 8.30 3.41 -9.10
C LYS A 16 9.19 4.01 -8.01
N ALA A 17 8.59 4.71 -7.05
CA ALA A 17 9.32 5.33 -5.94
C ALA A 17 10.05 4.29 -5.08
N VAL A 18 9.36 3.21 -4.67
CA VAL A 18 9.96 2.18 -3.80
C VAL A 18 10.98 1.32 -4.53
N GLN A 19 10.80 1.06 -5.84
CA GLN A 19 11.78 0.37 -6.67
C GLN A 19 13.07 1.18 -6.82
N ALA A 20 12.97 2.48 -7.07
CA ALA A 20 14.13 3.37 -7.17
C ALA A 20 14.92 3.45 -5.85
N ALA A 21 14.23 3.32 -4.71
CA ALA A 21 14.85 3.30 -3.39
C ALA A 21 15.43 1.93 -2.99
N GLY A 22 15.22 0.87 -3.78
CA GLY A 22 15.60 -0.50 -3.40
C GLY A 22 14.86 -0.99 -2.15
N TYR A 23 13.62 -0.53 -1.96
CA TYR A 23 12.85 -0.79 -0.75
C TYR A 23 12.52 -2.28 -0.60
N VAL A 24 12.65 -2.79 0.62
CA VAL A 24 12.31 -4.17 0.98
C VAL A 24 11.35 -4.11 2.16
N ASN A 25 10.43 -5.07 2.21
CA ASN A 25 9.40 -5.21 3.24
C ASN A 25 8.20 -4.25 3.04
N ALA A 26 7.28 -4.18 4.01
CA ALA A 26 6.10 -3.31 3.95
C ALA A 26 6.47 -1.84 4.25
N GLY A 27 5.77 -0.92 3.61
CA GLY A 27 5.91 0.52 3.79
C GLY A 27 4.73 1.25 3.16
N THR A 28 4.58 2.54 3.49
CA THR A 28 3.50 3.38 2.93
C THR A 28 4.11 4.54 2.17
N VAL A 29 3.65 4.74 0.93
CA VAL A 29 3.97 5.94 0.14
C VAL A 29 2.82 6.90 0.29
N GLU A 30 3.09 8.09 0.84
CA GLU A 30 2.08 9.09 1.11
C GLU A 30 2.02 10.12 0.00
N PHE A 31 0.79 10.44 -0.40
CA PHE A 31 0.49 11.43 -1.42
C PHE A 31 -0.52 12.46 -0.90
N LEU A 32 -0.34 13.72 -1.30
CA LEU A 32 -1.36 14.75 -1.19
C LEU A 32 -2.15 14.82 -2.49
N ARG A 33 -3.47 14.95 -2.39
CA ARG A 33 -4.35 15.16 -3.54
C ARG A 33 -4.83 16.60 -3.57
N GLY A 34 -4.54 17.31 -4.66
CA GLY A 34 -5.06 18.65 -4.92
C GLY A 34 -6.54 18.64 -5.31
N ASP A 35 -7.18 19.81 -5.25
CA ASP A 35 -8.59 19.99 -5.62
C ASP A 35 -8.86 19.70 -7.11
N ASP A 36 -7.84 19.88 -7.95
CA ASP A 36 -7.83 19.55 -9.38
C ASP A 36 -7.69 18.04 -9.66
N GLY A 37 -7.51 17.23 -8.60
CA GLY A 37 -7.31 15.80 -8.68
C GLY A 37 -5.84 15.37 -8.84
N SER A 38 -4.90 16.30 -8.91
CA SER A 38 -3.46 16.01 -9.02
C SER A 38 -2.93 15.35 -7.74
N PHE A 39 -1.98 14.41 -7.90
CA PHE A 39 -1.30 13.75 -6.78
C PHE A 39 0.15 14.21 -6.66
N TYR A 40 0.57 14.52 -5.43
CA TYR A 40 1.91 14.98 -5.11
C TYR A 40 2.52 14.04 -4.07
N PHE A 41 3.68 13.47 -4.39
CA PHE A 41 4.44 12.66 -3.44
C PHE A 41 4.84 13.50 -2.23
N MET A 42 4.66 12.96 -1.03
CA MET A 42 5.03 13.63 0.22
C MET A 42 6.22 12.93 0.88
N GLU A 43 6.06 11.66 1.22
CA GLU A 43 7.12 10.86 1.86
C GLU A 43 6.89 9.35 1.72
N VAL A 44 7.87 8.57 2.14
CA VAL A 44 7.74 7.12 2.35
C VAL A 44 7.94 6.82 3.83
N ASN A 45 6.92 6.26 4.47
CA ASN A 45 7.02 5.70 5.80
C ASN A 45 7.62 4.28 5.71
N ALA A 46 8.91 4.18 6.07
CA ALA A 46 9.70 2.95 5.94
C ALA A 46 9.42 1.89 7.04
N ARG A 47 8.14 1.73 7.39
CA ARG A 47 7.64 0.87 8.48
C ARG A 47 6.17 0.54 8.26
N LEU A 48 5.68 -0.46 8.99
CA LEU A 48 4.25 -0.71 9.05
C LEU A 48 3.53 0.50 9.65
N GLN A 49 2.44 0.91 9.01
CA GLN A 49 1.59 1.99 9.49
C GLN A 49 0.61 1.48 10.55
N VAL A 50 0.18 2.37 11.43
CA VAL A 50 -0.77 2.00 12.50
C VAL A 50 -2.11 1.60 11.88
N GLU A 51 -2.51 2.31 10.82
CA GLU A 51 -3.73 2.11 10.03
C GLU A 51 -3.70 0.92 9.04
N HIS A 52 -2.68 0.06 9.09
CA HIS A 52 -2.64 -1.12 8.22
C HIS A 52 -3.88 -2.06 8.32
N PRO A 53 -4.62 -2.18 9.45
CA PRO A 53 -5.80 -3.06 9.53
C PRO A 53 -6.86 -2.75 8.47
N VAL A 54 -7.06 -1.49 8.07
CA VAL A 54 -8.05 -1.20 7.01
C VAL A 54 -7.65 -1.79 5.66
N THR A 55 -6.35 -1.95 5.40
CA THR A 55 -5.83 -2.62 4.20
C THR A 55 -5.99 -4.13 4.30
N GLU A 56 -5.69 -4.72 5.47
CA GLU A 56 -5.84 -6.15 5.69
C GLU A 56 -7.29 -6.60 5.56
N GLU A 57 -8.24 -5.84 6.11
CA GLU A 57 -9.67 -6.15 6.05
C GLU A 57 -10.22 -6.18 4.62
N VAL A 58 -9.82 -5.22 3.78
CA VAL A 58 -10.32 -5.17 2.39
C VAL A 58 -9.59 -6.12 1.44
N THR A 59 -8.35 -6.50 1.74
CA THR A 59 -7.53 -7.38 0.87
C THR A 59 -7.51 -8.84 1.33
N GLY A 60 -7.76 -9.10 2.62
CA GLY A 60 -7.53 -10.40 3.26
C GLY A 60 -6.05 -10.76 3.42
N ILE A 61 -5.13 -9.81 3.25
CA ILE A 61 -3.68 -10.03 3.36
C ILE A 61 -3.22 -9.62 4.76
N ASP A 62 -2.62 -10.57 5.49
CA ASP A 62 -1.90 -10.32 6.73
C ASP A 62 -0.50 -9.76 6.42
N LEU A 63 -0.34 -8.45 6.60
CA LEU A 63 0.87 -7.72 6.29
C LEU A 63 1.98 -8.10 7.26
N VAL A 64 1.72 -8.24 8.56
CA VAL A 64 2.75 -8.63 9.54
C VAL A 64 3.37 -9.98 9.19
N LYS A 65 2.54 -10.97 8.82
CA LYS A 65 3.02 -12.27 8.36
C LYS A 65 3.81 -12.18 7.06
N ALA A 66 3.36 -11.34 6.12
CA ALA A 66 4.11 -11.07 4.89
C ALA A 66 5.48 -10.48 5.19
N MET A 67 5.55 -9.52 6.12
CA MET A 67 6.79 -8.87 6.53
C MET A 67 7.80 -9.86 7.10
N ILE A 68 7.33 -10.81 7.93
CA ILE A 68 8.18 -11.87 8.50
C ILE A 68 8.73 -12.78 7.40
N ARG A 69 7.90 -13.20 6.44
CA ARG A 69 8.32 -14.03 5.30
C ARG A 69 9.36 -13.32 4.43
N VAL A 70 9.11 -12.05 4.09
CA VAL A 70 10.06 -11.23 3.31
C VAL A 70 11.38 -11.06 4.07
N ALA A 71 11.33 -10.82 5.38
CA ALA A 71 12.54 -10.73 6.21
C ALA A 71 13.34 -12.05 6.25
N ALA A 72 12.68 -13.20 6.09
CA ALA A 72 13.32 -14.51 5.95
C ALA A 72 13.85 -14.78 4.52
N GLY A 73 13.73 -13.84 3.59
CA GLY A 73 14.15 -13.99 2.19
C GLY A 73 13.15 -14.75 1.32
N GLU A 74 11.94 -15.02 1.81
CA GLU A 74 10.89 -15.63 1.01
C GLU A 74 10.30 -14.63 0.00
N LYS A 75 9.75 -15.16 -1.09
CA LYS A 75 9.00 -14.36 -2.07
C LYS A 75 7.58 -14.14 -1.57
N LEU A 76 6.95 -13.05 -2.01
CA LEU A 76 5.52 -12.84 -1.81
C LEU A 76 4.74 -13.96 -2.53
N PRO A 77 3.74 -14.58 -1.88
CA PRO A 77 2.97 -15.67 -2.47
C PRO A 77 1.82 -15.19 -3.37
N TRP A 78 1.78 -13.89 -3.70
CA TRP A 78 0.80 -13.26 -4.57
C TRP A 78 1.48 -12.33 -5.57
N LYS A 79 0.84 -12.13 -6.72
CA LYS A 79 1.10 -11.09 -7.70
C LYS A 79 0.08 -9.97 -7.55
N GLN A 80 0.30 -8.85 -8.24
CA GLN A 80 -0.63 -7.72 -8.22
C GLN A 80 -2.05 -8.12 -8.65
N ASP A 81 -2.18 -8.98 -9.66
CA ASP A 81 -3.47 -9.43 -10.19
C ASP A 81 -4.22 -10.37 -9.23
N ASP A 82 -3.55 -10.93 -8.22
CA ASP A 82 -4.16 -11.76 -7.19
C ASP A 82 -4.77 -10.91 -6.04
N ILE A 83 -4.46 -9.60 -5.99
CA ILE A 83 -4.91 -8.70 -4.93
C ILE A 83 -6.28 -8.11 -5.28
N GLU A 84 -7.33 -8.74 -4.76
CA GLU A 84 -8.68 -8.20 -4.83
C GLU A 84 -8.99 -7.29 -3.63
N ARG A 85 -9.71 -6.20 -3.87
CA ARG A 85 -10.23 -5.31 -2.82
C ARG A 85 -11.73 -5.50 -2.69
N ARG A 86 -12.19 -5.92 -1.51
CA ARG A 86 -13.59 -6.25 -1.24
C ARG A 86 -14.16 -5.35 -0.15
N GLY A 87 -15.33 -4.77 -0.40
CA GLY A 87 -16.04 -3.95 0.58
C GLY A 87 -15.30 -2.67 0.97
N HIS A 88 -15.51 -2.24 2.21
CA HIS A 88 -14.88 -1.07 2.82
C HIS A 88 -14.54 -1.39 4.28
N SER A 89 -13.46 -0.79 4.79
CA SER A 89 -13.04 -0.88 6.18
C SER A 89 -12.79 0.51 6.75
N ILE A 90 -13.05 0.69 8.05
CA ILE A 90 -12.90 1.94 8.78
C ILE A 90 -12.17 1.63 10.09
N GLU A 91 -11.12 2.40 10.39
CA GLU A 91 -10.43 2.38 11.68
C GLU A 91 -10.66 3.72 12.41
N CYS A 92 -10.89 3.66 13.72
CA CYS A 92 -10.94 4.84 14.58
C CYS A 92 -9.93 4.66 15.72
N ARG A 93 -9.14 5.70 15.98
CA ARG A 93 -8.20 5.74 17.11
C ARG A 93 -8.87 6.42 18.29
N ILE A 94 -8.81 5.77 19.46
CA ILE A 94 -9.45 6.22 20.71
C ILE A 94 -8.44 6.93 21.59
#